data_AF-A0A957QGN9-F1
#
_entry.id   AF-A0A957QGN9-F1
#
_cell.length_a   1.000
_cell.length_b   1.000
_cell.length_c   1.000
_cell.angle_alpha   90.00
_cell.angle_beta   90.00
_cell.angle_gamma   90.00
#
_symmetry.space_group_name_H-M   'P 1'
#
loop_
_entity.id
_entity.type
_entity.pdbx_description
1 polymer ?
#
loop_
_entity_poly.entity_id
_entity_poly.type
_entity_poly.pdbx_seq_one_letter_code
_entity_poly.pdbx_strand_id
1 'polypeptide(L)'
;MAAPIQTPDITRPPKELCEALAEIGSATAAGELSKLGIRNPHLAGLTARTAGACYAGPALTLQFMPKREDLYEVGEYKDPETQLHRHVLYHTQPGDFVVVDARGDLTSGVFGEMMLT
;
A
#
# COMPACT_ATOMS: atom_id res chain seq x y z
N MET A 1 -10.66 27.72 4.23
CA MET A 1 -10.73 26.26 4.41
C MET A 1 -9.97 25.63 3.26
N ALA A 2 -9.09 24.67 3.54
CA ALA A 2 -8.43 23.91 2.47
C ALA A 2 -9.51 23.18 1.65
N ALA A 3 -9.29 23.03 0.34
CA ALA A 3 -10.20 22.26 -0.50
C ALA A 3 -10.26 20.80 0.00
N PRO A 4 -11.41 20.13 -0.10
CA PRO A 4 -11.53 18.72 0.31
C PRO A 4 -10.53 17.88 -0.49
N ILE A 5 -9.80 17.00 0.21
CA ILE A 5 -8.85 16.09 -0.42
C ILE A 5 -9.65 15.06 -1.23
N GLN A 6 -9.48 15.08 -2.55
CA GLN A 6 -10.07 14.11 -3.45
C GLN A 6 -9.00 13.11 -3.90
N THR A 7 -9.20 11.84 -3.59
CA THR A 7 -8.32 10.74 -4.02
C THR A 7 -9.06 9.83 -5.01
N PRO A 8 -8.40 9.40 -6.11
CA PRO A 8 -9.03 8.53 -7.09
C PRO A 8 -9.11 7.08 -6.59
N ASP A 9 -10.16 6.37 -7.01
CA ASP A 9 -10.25 4.90 -6.86
C ASP A 9 -9.53 4.19 -8.03
N ILE A 10 -9.31 2.88 -7.90
CA ILE A 10 -8.62 2.05 -8.88
C ILE A 10 -9.58 1.19 -9.71
N THR A 11 -9.15 0.82 -10.92
CA THR A 11 -9.83 -0.22 -11.72
C THR A 11 -9.34 -1.60 -11.28
N ARG A 12 -10.22 -2.40 -10.67
CA ARG A 12 -9.87 -3.72 -10.14
C ARG A 12 -9.95 -4.80 -11.22
N PRO A 13 -8.99 -5.74 -11.29
CA PRO A 13 -9.08 -6.90 -12.17
C PRO A 13 -10.13 -7.89 -11.65
N PRO A 14 -10.55 -8.86 -12.49
CA PRO A 14 -11.34 -10.01 -12.05
C PRO A 14 -10.69 -10.75 -10.87
N LYS A 15 -11.51 -11.12 -9.87
CA LYS A 15 -11.05 -11.76 -8.63
C LYS A 15 -10.33 -13.08 -8.89
N GLU A 16 -10.83 -13.83 -9.87
CA GLU A 16 -10.34 -15.16 -10.24
C GLU A 16 -8.89 -15.09 -10.74
N LEU A 17 -8.50 -13.98 -11.39
CA LEU A 17 -7.10 -13.78 -11.81
C LEU A 17 -6.17 -13.57 -10.62
N CYS A 18 -6.62 -12.82 -9.61
CA CYS A 18 -5.86 -12.62 -8.38
C CYS A 18 -5.72 -13.92 -7.60
N GLU A 19 -6.79 -14.70 -7.48
CA GLU A 19 -6.77 -16.02 -6.83
C GLU A 19 -5.79 -16.98 -7.52
N ALA A 20 -5.84 -17.06 -8.86
CA ALA A 20 -4.90 -17.89 -9.63
C ALA A 20 -3.43 -17.45 -9.46
N LEU A 21 -3.15 -16.14 -9.36
CA LEU A 21 -1.80 -15.65 -9.08
C LEU A 21 -1.33 -16.00 -7.66
N ALA A 22 -2.23 -16.02 -6.68
CA ALA A 22 -1.92 -16.40 -5.31
C ALA A 22 -1.43 -17.86 -5.20
N GLU A 23 -1.98 -18.77 -6.01
CA GLU A 23 -1.58 -20.18 -6.05
C GLU A 23 -0.17 -20.41 -6.62
N ILE A 24 0.31 -19.52 -7.50
CA ILE A 24 1.60 -19.66 -8.20
C ILE A 24 2.79 -19.24 -7.30
N GLY A 25 2.57 -18.26 -6.42
CA GLY A 25 3.59 -17.71 -5.53
C GLY A 25 4.53 -16.67 -6.17
N SER A 26 5.14 -15.85 -5.31
CA SER A 26 5.94 -14.68 -5.72
C SER A 26 7.23 -15.04 -6.48
N ALA A 27 7.88 -16.15 -6.13
CA ALA A 27 9.12 -16.59 -6.77
C ALA A 27 8.90 -16.97 -8.24
N THR A 28 7.87 -17.78 -8.51
CA THR A 28 7.50 -18.19 -9.87
C THR A 28 7.01 -16.98 -10.68
N ALA A 29 6.15 -16.14 -10.09
CA ALA A 29 5.68 -14.92 -10.73
C ALA A 29 6.85 -14.00 -11.14
N ALA A 30 7.85 -13.79 -10.28
CA ALA A 30 9.05 -13.02 -10.60
C ALA A 30 9.85 -13.64 -11.76
N GLY A 31 9.91 -14.97 -11.84
CA GLY A 31 10.54 -15.70 -12.95
C GLY A 31 9.84 -15.44 -14.29
N GLU A 32 8.50 -15.50 -14.33
CA GLU A 32 7.72 -15.19 -15.53
C GLU A 32 7.85 -13.71 -15.93
N LEU A 33 7.79 -12.79 -14.96
CA LEU A 33 7.98 -11.35 -15.23
C LEU A 33 9.37 -11.05 -15.83
N SER A 34 10.41 -11.77 -15.39
CA SER A 34 11.75 -11.66 -15.97
C SER A 34 11.79 -12.09 -17.45
N LYS A 35 11.08 -13.17 -17.82
CA LYS A 35 10.93 -13.60 -19.22
C LYS A 35 10.18 -12.57 -20.06
N LEU A 36 9.24 -11.84 -19.46
CA LEU A 36 8.52 -10.72 -20.07
C LEU A 36 9.33 -9.41 -20.09
N GLY A 37 10.57 -9.39 -19.58
CA GLY A 37 11.48 -8.24 -19.61
C GLY A 37 11.51 -7.38 -18.34
N ILE A 38 10.71 -7.72 -17.32
CA ILE A 38 10.70 -7.01 -16.03
C ILE A 38 11.77 -7.59 -15.12
N ARG A 39 12.89 -6.87 -14.97
CA ARG A 39 14.08 -7.35 -14.26
C ARG A 39 14.04 -7.18 -12.75
N ASN A 40 13.25 -6.23 -12.24
CA ASN A 40 13.14 -5.98 -10.80
C ASN A 40 11.67 -6.04 -10.32
N PRO A 41 11.05 -7.24 -10.26
CA PRO A 41 9.63 -7.40 -9.92
C PRO A 41 9.36 -7.56 -8.42
N HIS A 42 10.36 -7.39 -7.55
CA HIS A 42 10.22 -7.66 -6.10
C HIS A 42 10.67 -6.45 -5.27
N LEU A 43 10.05 -6.28 -4.10
CA LEU A 43 10.40 -5.26 -3.12
C LEU A 43 11.41 -5.84 -2.13
N ALA A 44 12.66 -5.36 -2.19
CA ALA A 44 13.73 -5.82 -1.31
C ALA A 44 13.58 -5.24 0.11
N GLY A 45 13.90 -6.05 1.13
CA GLY A 45 13.92 -5.63 2.54
C GLY A 45 12.59 -5.79 3.29
N LEU A 46 11.50 -6.18 2.61
CA LEU A 46 10.23 -6.51 3.26
C LEU A 46 10.29 -7.90 3.91
N THR A 47 9.76 -8.00 5.13
CA THR A 47 9.58 -9.26 5.85
C THR A 47 8.12 -9.45 6.22
N ALA A 48 7.64 -10.70 6.11
CA ALA A 48 6.27 -11.02 6.48
C ALA A 48 6.11 -10.97 8.01
N ARG A 49 5.11 -10.23 8.50
CA ARG A 49 4.70 -10.27 9.91
C ARG A 49 4.07 -11.61 10.27
N THR A 50 3.29 -12.18 9.36
CA THR A 50 2.67 -13.51 9.50
C THR A 50 3.24 -14.42 8.42
N ALA A 51 3.96 -15.47 8.82
CA ALA A 51 4.59 -16.40 7.89
C ALA A 51 3.58 -17.43 7.31
N GLY A 52 3.93 -18.03 6.17
CA GLY A 52 3.23 -19.17 5.61
C GLY A 52 2.03 -18.85 4.71
N ALA A 53 1.71 -17.58 4.51
CA ALA A 53 0.62 -17.16 3.63
C ALA A 53 1.14 -16.52 2.34
N CYS A 54 0.43 -16.78 1.23
CA CYS A 54 0.66 -16.15 -0.06
C CYS A 54 -0.66 -15.54 -0.52
N TYR A 55 -0.62 -14.28 -0.94
CA TYR A 55 -1.79 -13.56 -1.42
C TYR A 55 -1.46 -12.75 -2.66
N ALA A 56 -2.48 -12.44 -3.45
CA ALA A 56 -2.38 -11.57 -4.61
C ALA A 56 -3.68 -10.77 -4.76
N GLY A 57 -3.55 -9.54 -5.26
CA GLY A 57 -4.66 -8.61 -5.43
C GLY A 57 -4.19 -7.27 -5.97
N PRO A 58 -5.13 -6.37 -6.29
CA PRO A 58 -4.81 -5.04 -6.78
C PRO A 58 -4.19 -4.16 -5.70
N ALA A 59 -3.33 -3.22 -6.10
CA ALA A 59 -2.62 -2.33 -5.19
C ALA A 59 -3.28 -0.94 -5.11
N LEU A 60 -3.60 -0.50 -3.90
CA LEU A 60 -3.78 0.91 -3.57
C LEU A 60 -2.44 1.45 -3.07
N THR A 61 -1.92 2.49 -3.71
CA THR A 61 -0.58 3.00 -3.40
C THR A 61 -0.63 4.21 -2.49
N LEU A 62 0.24 4.23 -1.49
CA LEU A 62 0.40 5.35 -0.56
C LEU A 62 1.89 5.71 -0.50
N GLN A 63 2.20 6.98 -0.74
CA GLN A 63 3.57 7.48 -0.65
C GLN A 63 3.70 8.53 0.45
N PHE A 64 4.67 8.34 1.33
CA PHE A 64 5.04 9.33 2.33
C PHE A 64 6.18 10.22 1.82
N MET A 65 6.12 11.48 2.24
CA MET A 65 7.15 12.47 1.98
C MET A 65 7.69 13.00 3.32
N PRO A 66 8.96 13.43 3.37
CA PRO A 66 9.49 14.10 4.56
C PRO A 66 8.62 15.28 4.96
N LYS A 67 8.30 15.37 6.24
CA LYS A 67 7.51 16.47 6.77
C LYS A 67 8.26 17.79 6.58
N ARG A 68 7.55 18.78 6.06
CA ARG A 68 8.01 20.18 6.04
C ARG A 68 7.57 20.89 7.31
N GLU A 69 8.42 20.86 8.34
CA GLU A 69 8.13 21.49 9.63
C GLU A 69 7.89 23.00 9.52
N ASP A 70 8.42 23.63 8.47
CA ASP A 70 8.18 25.03 8.13
C ASP A 70 6.76 25.31 7.60
N LEU A 71 6.06 24.30 7.10
CA LEU A 71 4.70 24.41 6.56
C LEU A 71 3.63 23.69 7.39
N TYR A 72 3.99 22.59 8.06
CA TYR A 72 3.04 21.72 8.76
C TYR A 72 3.17 21.87 10.27
N GLU A 73 2.14 22.44 10.88
CA GLU A 73 2.04 22.59 12.33
C GLU A 73 1.99 21.24 13.07
N VAL A 74 2.25 21.29 14.38
CA VAL A 74 2.05 20.14 15.27
C VAL A 74 0.54 19.97 15.50
N GLY A 75 -0.07 19.09 14.70
CA GLY A 75 -1.51 18.86 14.75
C GLY A 75 -2.05 17.92 13.66
N GLU A 76 -1.22 17.05 13.13
CA GLU A 76 -1.52 16.18 11.97
C GLU A 76 -2.75 15.29 12.19
N TYR A 77 -3.09 15.02 13.45
CA TYR A 77 -4.22 14.20 13.85
C TYR A 77 -5.52 14.97 14.14
N LYS A 78 -5.52 16.31 14.02
CA LYS A 78 -6.69 17.15 14.37
C LYS A 78 -7.88 16.94 13.42
N ASP A 79 -7.60 16.71 12.14
CA ASP A 79 -8.62 16.50 11.12
C ASP A 79 -8.32 15.24 10.29
N PRO A 80 -9.08 14.15 10.48
CA PRO A 80 -8.98 12.93 9.67
C PRO A 80 -9.09 13.16 8.17
N GLU A 81 -9.83 14.15 7.72
CA GLU A 81 -10.06 14.43 6.30
C GLU A 81 -8.84 15.07 5.61
N THR A 82 -7.82 15.43 6.40
CA THR A 82 -6.53 15.91 5.90
C THR A 82 -5.48 14.79 5.83
N GLN A 83 -5.82 13.57 6.27
CA GLN A 83 -4.89 12.46 6.44
C GLN A 83 -4.97 11.46 5.29
N LEU A 84 -4.11 11.61 4.29
CA LEU A 84 -4.06 10.72 3.12
C LEU A 84 -3.88 9.23 3.48
N HIS A 85 -3.18 8.91 4.58
CA HIS A 85 -3.01 7.54 5.05
C HIS A 85 -4.32 6.90 5.56
N ARG A 86 -5.33 7.69 5.94
CA ARG A 86 -6.70 7.21 6.20
C ARG A 86 -7.50 7.09 4.92
N HIS A 87 -7.36 8.06 4.03
CA HIS A 87 -8.12 8.08 2.77
C HIS A 87 -7.83 6.88 1.88
N VAL A 88 -6.60 6.34 1.89
CA VAL A 88 -6.30 5.09 1.15
C VAL A 88 -7.15 3.93 1.67
N LEU A 89 -7.42 3.87 2.97
CA LEU A 89 -8.23 2.81 3.60
C LEU A 89 -9.71 2.94 3.24
N TYR A 90 -10.22 4.16 3.06
CA TYR A 90 -11.62 4.39 2.68
C TYR A 90 -11.97 3.81 1.31
N HIS A 91 -10.99 3.68 0.42
CA HIS A 91 -11.16 3.09 -0.90
C HIS A 91 -10.99 1.57 -0.92
N THR A 92 -10.51 0.96 0.16
CA THR A 92 -10.21 -0.47 0.16
C THR A 92 -11.45 -1.33 0.01
N GLN A 93 -11.32 -2.40 -0.77
CA GLN A 93 -12.29 -3.45 -0.92
C GLN A 93 -11.66 -4.80 -0.56
N PRO A 94 -12.46 -5.84 -0.23
CA PRO A 94 -11.92 -7.16 0.05
C PRO A 94 -11.04 -7.70 -1.09
N GLY A 95 -9.80 -8.07 -0.76
CA GLY A 95 -8.81 -8.55 -1.73
C GLY A 95 -7.83 -7.48 -2.21
N ASP A 96 -8.04 -6.21 -1.85
CA ASP A 96 -7.09 -5.14 -2.14
C ASP A 96 -5.87 -5.17 -1.21
N PHE A 97 -4.76 -4.61 -1.69
CA PHE A 97 -3.50 -4.48 -0.95
C PHE A 97 -3.10 -3.01 -0.86
N VAL A 98 -2.84 -2.51 0.35
CA VAL A 98 -2.25 -1.18 0.52
C VAL A 98 -0.72 -1.30 0.46
N VAL A 99 -0.12 -0.74 -0.59
CA VAL A 99 1.32 -0.74 -0.83
C VAL A 99 1.88 0.61 -0.46
N VAL A 100 2.72 0.64 0.59
CA VAL A 100 3.25 1.89 1.16
C VAL A 100 4.72 2.09 0.80
N ASP A 101 5.02 3.25 0.23
CA ASP A 101 6.36 3.81 0.19
C ASP A 101 6.57 4.74 1.40
N ALA A 102 7.15 4.20 2.46
CA ALA A 102 7.55 4.95 3.66
C ALA A 102 9.04 5.37 3.61
N ARG A 103 9.69 5.29 2.44
CA ARG A 103 11.11 5.64 2.23
C ARG A 103 12.11 4.88 3.13
N GLY A 104 11.70 3.75 3.71
CA GLY A 104 12.51 2.98 4.64
C GLY A 104 12.75 3.67 5.99
N ASP A 105 11.94 4.67 6.36
CA ASP A 105 12.05 5.34 7.66
C ASP A 105 11.49 4.46 8.78
N LEU A 106 12.37 3.98 9.65
CA LEU A 106 12.03 3.13 10.78
C LEU A 106 11.61 3.93 12.03
N THR A 107 11.67 5.26 11.98
CA THR A 107 11.30 6.13 13.10
C THR A 107 9.82 6.52 13.10
N SER A 108 9.09 6.16 12.03
CA SER A 108 7.69 6.52 11.83
C SER A 108 6.79 5.28 11.74
N GLY A 109 5.65 5.32 12.42
CA GLY A 109 4.60 4.29 12.34
C GLY A 109 3.53 4.69 11.33
N VAL A 110 3.35 3.89 10.27
CA VAL A 110 2.35 4.17 9.23
C VAL A 110 0.94 3.71 9.62
N PHE A 111 0.82 2.44 10.04
CA PHE A 111 -0.46 1.84 10.44
C PHE A 111 -0.34 1.28 11.86
N GLY A 112 -1.39 1.47 12.64
CA GLY A 112 -1.56 0.89 13.97
C GLY A 112 -2.86 0.11 14.08
N GLU A 113 -3.13 -0.44 15.27
CA GLU A 113 -4.27 -1.32 15.53
C GLU A 113 -5.61 -0.76 15.01
N MET A 114 -5.91 0.50 15.32
CA MET A 114 -7.15 1.18 14.92
C MET A 114 -7.43 1.11 13.39
N MET A 115 -6.38 0.98 12.58
CA MET A 115 -6.48 0.98 11.11
C MET A 115 -6.44 -0.42 10.50
N LEU A 116 -6.03 -1.43 11.28
CA LEU A 116 -5.83 -2.81 10.81
C LEU A 116 -6.91 -3.78 11.32
N THR A 117 -7.97 -3.25 11.94
CA THR A 117 -9.14 -4.01 12.43
C THR A 117 -10.29 -3.91 11.43
#